data_AF-A0A841EL53-F1
#
_entry.id   AF-A0A841EL53-F1
#
_cell.length_a   1.000
_cell.length_b   1.000
_cell.length_c   1.000
_cell.angle_alpha   90.00
_cell.angle_beta   90.00
_cell.angle_gamma   90.00
#
_symmetry.space_group_name_H-M   'P 1'
#
loop_
_entity.id
_entity.type
_entity.pdbx_description
1 polymer ?
#
loop_
_entity_poly.entity_id
_entity_poly.type
_entity_poly.pdbx_seq_one_letter_code
_entity_poly.pdbx_strand_id
1 'polypeptide(L)'
;MEEMTVADLKQILDAAVDEHGDEVLQAPVRLAMQPEWPLEYTIGQTRVIGHTGDDSGEGAATLYLGEGTQQRYLPADTCAELGWRR
;
A
#
# COMPACT_ATOMS: atom_id res chain seq x y z
N MET A 1 -8.88 17.77 -3.20
CA MET A 1 -8.76 16.35 -3.59
C MET A 1 -9.56 15.56 -2.58
N GLU A 2 -10.40 14.64 -3.02
CA GLU A 2 -11.06 13.72 -2.09
C GLU A 2 -10.01 12.80 -1.46
N GLU A 3 -10.09 12.62 -0.14
CA GLU A 3 -9.22 11.71 0.60
C GLU A 3 -9.63 10.27 0.31
N MET A 4 -8.65 9.39 0.07
CA MET A 4 -8.92 7.96 -0.12
C MET A 4 -9.53 7.38 1.15
N THR A 5 -10.73 6.82 1.02
CA THR A 5 -11.42 6.13 2.11
C THR A 5 -11.10 4.64 2.12
N VAL A 6 -11.48 3.97 3.21
CA VAL A 6 -11.41 2.50 3.30
C VAL A 6 -12.26 1.83 2.20
N ALA A 7 -13.39 2.43 1.82
CA ALA A 7 -14.23 1.90 0.75
C ALA A 7 -13.51 1.96 -0.60
N ASP A 8 -12.81 3.06 -0.88
CA ASP A 8 -12.03 3.22 -2.11
C ASP A 8 -10.87 2.22 -2.17
N LEU A 9 -10.16 2.03 -1.04
CA LEU A 9 -9.10 1.03 -0.98
C LEU A 9 -9.65 -0.38 -1.20
N LYS A 10 -10.80 -0.73 -0.59
CA LYS A 10 -11.44 -2.03 -0.84
C LYS A 10 -11.79 -2.21 -2.31
N GLN A 11 -12.38 -1.20 -2.94
CA GLN A 11 -12.72 -1.26 -4.36
C GLN A 11 -11.48 -1.48 -5.24
N ILE A 12 -10.36 -0.84 -4.91
CA ILE A 12 -9.08 -1.04 -5.60
C ILE A 12 -8.57 -2.47 -5.42
N LEU A 13 -8.66 -3.03 -4.21
CA LEU A 13 -8.25 -4.40 -3.93
C LEU A 13 -9.14 -5.42 -4.65
N ASP A 14 -10.46 -5.21 -4.63
CA ASP A 14 -11.42 -6.07 -5.33
C ASP A 14 -11.17 -6.03 -6.85
N ALA A 15 -10.96 -4.84 -7.42
CA ALA A 15 -10.63 -4.68 -8.83
C ALA A 15 -9.30 -5.37 -9.22
N ALA A 16 -8.30 -5.36 -8.34
CA ALA A 16 -7.04 -6.06 -8.57
C ALA A 16 -7.21 -7.59 -8.61
N VAL A 17 -8.11 -8.14 -7.79
CA VAL A 17 -8.47 -9.56 -7.83
C VAL A 17 -9.24 -9.88 -9.10
N ASP A 18 -10.20 -9.04 -9.50
CA ASP A 18 -10.96 -9.21 -10.75
C ASP A 18 -10.05 -9.19 -11.99
N GLU A 19 -9.02 -8.34 -12.01
CA GLU A 19 -8.08 -8.19 -13.14
C GLU A 19 -7.01 -9.30 -13.20
N HIS A 20 -6.48 -9.72 -12.05
CA HIS A 20 -5.30 -10.60 -11.97
C HIS A 20 -5.57 -11.98 -11.36
N GLY A 21 -6.81 -12.25 -10.94
CA GLY A 21 -7.25 -13.53 -10.38
C GLY A 21 -6.96 -13.71 -8.88
N ASP A 22 -7.50 -14.80 -8.34
CA ASP A 22 -7.48 -15.12 -6.90
C ASP A 22 -6.06 -15.28 -6.31
N GLU A 23 -5.03 -15.47 -7.15
CA GLU A 23 -3.63 -15.54 -6.72
C GLU A 23 -3.20 -14.25 -5.98
N VAL A 24 -3.79 -13.10 -6.33
CA VAL A 24 -3.53 -11.82 -5.66
C VAL A 24 -4.01 -11.81 -4.20
N LEU A 25 -4.96 -12.66 -3.82
CA LEU A 25 -5.39 -12.76 -2.42
C LEU A 25 -4.29 -13.27 -1.48
N GLN A 26 -3.29 -13.98 -2.03
CA GLN A 26 -2.11 -14.46 -1.30
C GLN A 26 -0.88 -13.58 -1.54
N ALA A 27 -1.00 -12.52 -2.36
CA ALA A 27 0.10 -11.64 -2.66
C ALA A 27 0.51 -10.80 -1.43
N PRO A 28 1.82 -10.60 -1.20
CA PRO A 28 2.28 -9.68 -0.18
C PRO A 28 1.90 -8.24 -0.54
N VAL A 29 1.36 -7.51 0.44
CA VAL A 29 1.08 -6.06 0.33
C VAL A 29 2.28 -5.28 0.85
N ARG A 30 2.86 -4.40 0.03
CA ARG A 30 4.04 -3.59 0.41
C ARG A 30 3.75 -2.09 0.30
N LEU A 31 4.06 -1.37 1.38
CA LEU A 31 4.06 0.09 1.40
C LEU A 31 5.45 0.59 0.98
N ALA A 32 5.53 1.34 -0.11
CA ALA A 32 6.77 2.02 -0.50
C ALA A 32 6.74 3.45 0.07
N MET A 33 7.71 3.78 0.92
CA MET A 33 7.85 5.07 1.59
C MET A 33 9.31 5.50 1.64
N GLN A 34 9.59 6.81 1.64
CA GLN A 34 10.93 7.34 1.87
C GLN A 34 10.92 8.51 2.88
N PRO A 35 11.04 8.25 4.19
CA PRO A 35 11.15 9.34 5.17
C PRO A 35 12.40 9.29 6.07
N GLU A 36 12.87 10.47 6.48
CA GLU A 36 13.83 10.68 7.58
C GLU A 36 13.14 11.06 8.93
N TRP A 37 11.80 11.23 8.96
CA TRP A 37 11.02 11.80 10.09
C TRP A 37 9.60 11.19 10.22
N PRO A 38 8.89 11.38 11.37
CA PRO A 38 7.53 10.85 11.56
C PRO A 38 6.46 11.71 10.85
N LEU A 39 5.96 11.24 9.72
CA LEU A 39 5.02 11.96 8.84
C LEU A 39 3.74 11.17 8.57
N GLU A 40 2.63 11.88 8.34
CA GLU A 40 1.34 11.31 7.91
C GLU A 40 1.19 11.45 6.39
N TYR A 41 0.90 10.33 5.71
CA TYR A 41 0.71 10.25 4.26
C TYR A 41 -0.66 9.71 3.90
N THR A 42 -1.23 10.27 2.84
CA THR A 42 -2.34 9.64 2.12
C THR A 42 -1.81 8.49 1.25
N ILE A 43 -2.62 7.46 0.99
CA ILE A 43 -2.28 6.44 -0.02
C ILE A 43 -2.49 7.07 -1.40
N GLY A 44 -1.45 7.03 -2.22
CA GLY A 44 -1.46 7.57 -3.59
C GLY A 44 -1.87 6.52 -4.61
N GLN A 45 -1.11 6.41 -5.70
CA GLN A 45 -1.39 5.43 -6.75
C GLN A 45 -1.08 4.00 -6.28
N THR A 46 -1.97 3.08 -6.59
CA THR A 46 -1.77 1.63 -6.39
C THR A 46 -1.44 0.95 -7.71
N ARG A 47 -0.51 -0.02 -7.67
CA ARG A 47 -0.10 -0.80 -8.85
C ARG A 47 0.15 -2.25 -8.48
N VAL A 48 -0.47 -3.17 -9.23
CA VAL A 48 -0.11 -4.59 -9.21
C VAL A 48 0.96 -4.81 -10.26
N ILE A 49 2.03 -5.50 -9.88
CA ILE A 49 3.07 -5.92 -10.82
C ILE A 49 3.13 -7.45 -10.78
N GLY A 50 2.82 -8.06 -11.92
CA GLY A 50 3.06 -9.49 -12.14
C GLY A 50 4.56 -9.73 -12.36
N HIS A 51 5.14 -10.66 -11.62
CA HIS A 51 6.52 -11.08 -11.86
C HIS A 51 6.51 -12.29 -12.78
N THR A 52 6.76 -12.09 -14.08
CA THR A 52 7.11 -13.20 -14.96
C THR A 52 8.48 -13.71 -14.52
N GLY A 53 8.51 -14.91 -13.94
CA GLY A 53 9.63 -15.41 -13.15
C GLY A 53 11.00 -15.36 -13.82
N ASP A 54 12.03 -15.08 -13.02
CA ASP A 54 13.29 -15.81 -13.15
C ASP A 54 12.97 -17.32 -13.11
N ASP A 55 13.78 -18.16 -13.78
CA ASP A 55 13.65 -19.61 -14.12
C ASP A 55 13.20 -20.62 -13.03
N SER A 56 12.63 -20.17 -11.90
CA SER A 56 12.09 -20.95 -10.79
C SER A 56 10.55 -21.02 -10.74
N GLY A 57 9.82 -20.31 -11.61
CA GLY A 57 8.38 -20.53 -11.81
C GLY A 57 7.44 -20.08 -10.67
N GLU A 58 7.94 -19.40 -9.63
CA GLU A 58 7.14 -18.85 -8.52
C GLU A 58 7.29 -17.33 -8.44
N GLY A 59 6.75 -16.61 -9.42
CA GLY A 59 6.70 -15.15 -9.40
C GLY A 59 5.35 -14.65 -8.91
N ALA A 60 5.08 -14.72 -7.60
CA ALA A 60 3.83 -14.18 -7.05
C ALA A 60 3.70 -12.67 -7.35
N ALA A 61 2.52 -12.25 -7.82
CA ALA A 61 2.22 -10.84 -8.03
C ALA A 61 2.40 -10.06 -6.72
N THR A 62 2.82 -8.80 -6.82
CA THR A 62 2.98 -7.91 -5.65
C THR A 62 2.15 -6.63 -5.86
N LEU A 63 1.36 -6.26 -4.85
CA LEU A 63 0.63 -4.99 -4.81
C LEU A 63 1.48 -3.93 -4.10
N TYR A 64 1.74 -2.83 -4.81
CA TYR A 64 2.43 -1.66 -4.30
C TYR A 64 1.44 -0.53 -4.00
N LEU A 65 1.54 0.03 -2.80
CA LEU A 65 0.86 1.26 -2.40
C LEU A 65 1.88 2.41 -2.47
N GLY A 66 1.67 3.36 -3.38
CA GLY A 66 2.53 4.53 -3.54
C GLY A 66 2.19 5.66 -2.56
N GLU A 67 3.15 6.57 -2.37
CA GLU A 67 2.98 7.79 -1.59
C GLU A 67 1.89 8.69 -2.20
N GLY A 68 1.00 9.20 -1.35
CA GLY A 68 0.12 10.32 -1.67
C GLY A 68 0.82 11.65 -1.40
N THR A 69 0.11 12.62 -0.85
CA THR A 69 0.70 13.88 -0.40
C THR A 69 0.82 13.88 1.12
N GLN A 70 1.96 14.35 1.66
CA GLN A 70 2.12 14.61 3.09
C GLN A 70 1.04 15.62 3.52
N GLN A 71 0.17 15.20 4.45
CA GLN A 71 -0.92 16.07 4.92
C GLN A 71 -0.52 16.84 6.18
N ARG A 72 0.16 16.16 7.13
CA ARG A 72 0.59 16.74 8.41
C ARG A 72 1.61 15.84 9.12
N TYR A 73 2.08 16.30 10.28
CA TYR A 73 2.74 15.42 11.24
C TYR A 73 1.73 14.52 11.93
N LEU A 74 2.13 13.27 12.20
CA LEU A 74 1.26 12.31 12.88
C LEU A 74 0.93 12.82 14.31
N PRO A 75 -0.34 12.73 14.75
CA PRO A 75 -0.72 13.06 16.12
C PRO A 75 0.06 12.23 17.15
N ALA A 76 0.32 12.82 18.33
CA ALA A 76 1.14 12.19 19.38
C ALA A 76 0.57 10.84 19.86
N ASP A 77 -0.75 10.77 20.03
CA ASP A 77 -1.43 9.56 20.48
C ASP A 77 -1.32 8.44 19.45
N THR A 78 -1.39 8.77 18.15
CA THR A 78 -1.19 7.80 17.06
C THR A 78 0.24 7.29 17.00
N CYS A 79 1.25 8.14 17.21
CA CYS A 79 2.65 7.69 17.33
C CYS A 79 2.83 6.71 18.49
N ALA A 80 2.18 6.97 19.64
CA ALA A 80 2.27 6.13 20.82
C ALA A 80 1.70 4.73 20.60
N GLU A 81 0.53 4.62 19.97
CA GLU A 81 -0.11 3.34 19.63
C GLU A 81 0.70 2.52 18.62
N LEU A 82 1.41 3.18 17.70
CA LEU A 82 2.29 2.52 16.73
C LEU A 82 3.69 2.21 17.29
N GLY A 83 3.99 2.60 18.53
CA GLY A 83 5.30 2.43 19.16
C GLY A 83 6.40 3.32 18.57
N TRP A 84 6.03 4.39 17.87
CA TRP A 84 6.97 5.29 17.21
C TRP A 84 7.35 6.44 18.14
N ARG A 85 8.66 6.68 18.29
CA ARG A 85 9.16 7.81 19.08
C ARG A 85 9.14 9.08 18.23
N ARG A 86 8.69 10.18 18.86
CA ARG A 86 8.63 11.51 18.26
C ARG A 86 10.01 12.15 18.17
#